data_AF-A0A850R0D9-F1
#
_entry.id   AF-A0A850R0D9-F1
#
_cell.length_a   1.000
_cell.length_b   1.000
_cell.length_c   1.000
_cell.angle_alpha   90.00
_cell.angle_beta   90.00
_cell.angle_gamma   90.00
#
_symmetry.space_group_name_H-M   'P 1'
#
loop_
_entity.id
_entity.type
_entity.pdbx_description
1 polymer ?
#
loop_
_entity_poly.entity_id
_entity_poly.type
_entity_poly.pdbx_seq_one_letter_code
_entity_poly.pdbx_strand_id
1 'polypeptide(L)'
;WGEKAIAHYQDLGIDPKTKSLVFSDSLTLDKALNIYKHFADRINVSFGIGTQLTCDLPGVETLNVVLKLTECQGRPVAKISDEPGKIMCRDEDYLDQLRTAFKIAN
;
A
#
# COMPACT_ATOMS: atom_id res chain seq x y z
N TRP A 1 0.00 2.23 -9.32
CA TRP A 1 0.49 3.17 -8.29
C TRP A 1 1.77 3.87 -8.72
N GLY A 2 2.88 3.16 -8.98
CA GLY A 2 4.18 3.79 -9.29
C GLY A 2 4.17 4.77 -10.47
N GLU A 3 3.47 4.47 -11.56
CA GLU A 3 3.30 5.41 -12.68
C GLU A 3 2.65 6.74 -12.28
N LYS A 4 1.60 6.67 -11.44
CA LYS A 4 0.93 7.88 -10.93
C LYS A 4 1.88 8.71 -10.06
N ALA A 5 2.75 8.06 -9.28
CA ALA A 5 3.72 8.76 -8.45
C ALA A 5 4.80 9.46 -9.30
N ILE A 6 5.31 8.81 -10.35
CA ILE A 6 6.28 9.41 -11.27
C ILE A 6 5.67 10.62 -11.98
N ALA A 7 4.47 10.47 -12.56
CA ALA A 7 3.76 11.56 -13.22
C ALA A 7 3.54 12.74 -12.26
N HIS A 8 3.12 12.46 -11.03
CA HIS A 8 2.92 13.49 -10.02
C HIS A 8 4.20 14.27 -9.68
N TYR A 9 5.36 13.60 -9.58
CA TYR A 9 6.63 14.29 -9.40
C TYR A 9 6.98 15.18 -10.60
N GLN A 10 6.78 14.66 -11.82
CA GLN A 10 7.07 15.40 -13.05
C GLN A 10 6.18 16.65 -13.17
N ASP A 11 4.89 16.54 -12.86
CA ASP A 11 3.94 17.66 -12.86
C ASP A 11 4.32 18.77 -11.87
N LEU A 12 5.05 18.42 -10.81
CA LEU A 12 5.59 19.36 -9.83
C LEU A 12 7.02 19.85 -10.15
N GLY A 13 7.60 19.45 -11.28
CA GLY A 13 8.97 19.79 -11.65
C GLY A 13 10.05 19.10 -10.79
N ILE A 14 9.69 18.00 -10.11
CA ILE A 14 10.60 17.23 -9.26
C ILE A 14 11.19 16.09 -10.10
N ASP A 15 12.52 15.99 -10.13
CA ASP A 15 13.19 14.85 -10.77
C ASP A 15 12.87 13.54 -10.00
N PRO A 16 12.14 12.59 -10.61
CA PRO A 16 11.78 11.32 -9.97
C PRO A 16 13.00 10.48 -9.58
N LYS A 17 14.15 10.63 -10.26
CA LYS A 17 15.38 9.88 -9.95
C LYS A 17 15.98 10.24 -8.59
N THR A 18 15.56 11.36 -8.00
CA THR A 18 15.95 11.78 -6.65
C THR A 18 15.04 11.20 -5.55
N LYS A 19 13.98 10.48 -5.93
CA LYS A 19 12.97 9.93 -5.02
C LYS A 19 13.03 8.41 -5.01
N SER A 20 12.35 7.83 -4.02
CA SER A 20 12.30 6.38 -3.83
C SER A 20 10.85 5.92 -3.69
N LEU A 21 10.51 4.85 -4.40
CA LEU A 21 9.26 4.12 -4.22
C LEU A 21 9.52 2.84 -3.43
N VAL A 22 8.78 2.65 -2.34
CA VAL A 22 8.87 1.44 -1.52
C VAL A 22 7.67 0.55 -1.82
N PHE A 23 7.93 -0.65 -2.33
CA PHE A 23 6.89 -1.65 -2.60
C PHE A 23 6.95 -2.73 -1.52
N SER A 24 5.82 -3.02 -0.87
CA SER A 24 5.78 -4.01 0.22
C SER A 24 4.46 -4.78 0.32
N ASP A 25 3.60 -4.69 -0.69
CA ASP A 25 2.29 -5.36 -0.67
C ASP A 25 2.40 -6.78 -1.26
N SER A 26 2.40 -7.76 -0.35
CA SER A 26 2.40 -9.21 -0.62
C SER A 26 3.31 -9.57 -1.80
N LEU A 27 4.59 -9.21 -1.67
CA LEU A 27 5.59 -9.44 -2.71
C LEU A 27 6.15 -10.86 -2.65
N THR A 28 6.46 -11.38 -3.83
CA THR A 28 7.41 -12.47 -4.05
C THR A 28 8.66 -11.90 -4.71
N LEU A 29 9.77 -12.65 -4.73
CA LEU A 29 10.98 -12.24 -5.46
C LEU A 29 10.70 -11.98 -6.95
N ASP A 30 9.89 -12.82 -7.62
CA ASP A 30 9.52 -12.63 -9.02
C ASP A 30 8.70 -11.35 -9.24
N LYS A 31 7.74 -11.08 -8.35
CA LYS A 31 6.94 -9.84 -8.41
C LYS A 31 7.83 -8.62 -8.21
N ALA A 32 8.77 -8.67 -7.26
CA ALA A 32 9.74 -7.61 -7.01
C ALA A 32 10.65 -7.38 -8.24
N LEU A 33 11.16 -8.45 -8.85
CA LEU A 33 12.00 -8.37 -10.06
C LEU A 33 11.25 -7.74 -11.25
N ASN A 34 9.98 -8.10 -11.45
CA ASN A 34 9.15 -7.52 -12.50
C ASN A 34 8.92 -6.02 -12.28
N ILE A 35 8.64 -5.61 -11.03
CA ILE A 35 8.51 -4.20 -10.67
C ILE A 35 9.84 -3.47 -10.86
N TYR A 36 10.97 -4.07 -10.46
CA TYR A 36 12.31 -3.51 -10.67
C TYR A 36 12.56 -3.24 -12.15
N LYS A 37 12.38 -4.24 -13.01
CA LYS A 37 12.57 -4.09 -14.46
C LYS A 37 11.72 -2.98 -15.06
N HIS A 38 10.53 -2.75 -14.52
CA HIS A 38 9.61 -1.72 -14.98
C HIS A 38 10.02 -0.29 -14.57
N PHE A 39 10.75 -0.12 -13.45
CA PHE A 39 11.03 1.20 -12.86
C PHE A 39 12.50 1.59 -12.68
N ALA A 40 13.45 0.64 -12.75
CA ALA A 40 14.85 0.81 -12.33
C ALA A 40 15.56 2.05 -12.88
N ASP A 41 15.29 2.45 -14.13
CA ASP A 41 15.94 3.61 -14.77
C ASP A 41 15.16 4.93 -14.64
N ARG A 42 14.00 4.89 -13.99
CA ARG A 42 13.05 6.01 -13.93
C ARG A 42 12.93 6.60 -12.53
N ILE A 43 13.09 5.77 -11.50
CA ILE A 43 12.99 6.16 -10.08
C ILE A 43 13.68 5.09 -9.22
N ASN A 44 14.22 5.47 -8.06
CA ASN A 44 14.77 4.46 -7.14
C ASN A 44 13.64 3.60 -6.58
N VAL A 45 13.87 2.29 -6.49
CA VAL A 45 12.89 1.35 -5.94
C VAL A 45 13.51 0.52 -4.83
N SER A 46 12.71 0.24 -3.81
CA SER A 46 13.05 -0.73 -2.76
C SER A 46 11.86 -1.65 -2.46
N PHE A 47 12.17 -2.84 -1.94
CA PHE A 47 11.21 -3.92 -1.79
C PHE A 47 11.21 -4.45 -0.35
N GLY A 48 10.07 -4.40 0.31
CA GLY A 48 9.82 -5.07 1.59
C GLY A 48 9.12 -6.40 1.36
N ILE A 49 9.84 -7.51 1.48
CA ILE A 49 9.27 -8.86 1.38
C ILE A 49 9.12 -9.43 2.79
N GLY A 50 7.88 -9.67 3.21
CA GLY A 50 7.53 -10.18 4.54
C GLY A 50 7.40 -11.70 4.56
N THR A 51 6.17 -12.20 4.65
CA THR A 51 5.85 -13.63 4.81
C THR A 51 6.57 -14.54 3.83
N GLN A 52 6.65 -14.18 2.54
CA GLN A 52 7.34 -15.02 1.54
C GLN A 52 8.85 -15.11 1.77
N LEU A 53 9.47 -14.15 2.47
CA LEU A 53 10.88 -14.23 2.85
C LEU A 53 11.08 -14.98 4.17
N THR A 54 10.20 -14.75 5.15
CA THR A 54 10.42 -15.21 6.53
C THR A 54 9.67 -16.49 6.89
N CYS A 55 8.72 -16.94 6.07
CA CYS A 55 7.84 -18.08 6.35
C CYS A 55 7.42 -18.81 5.05
N ASP A 56 8.40 -19.11 4.20
CA ASP A 56 8.22 -19.95 2.99
C ASP A 56 8.85 -21.33 3.23
N LEU A 57 8.16 -22.15 4.02
CA LEU A 57 8.63 -23.46 4.45
C LEU A 57 7.73 -24.58 3.89
N PRO A 58 8.31 -25.65 3.29
CA PRO A 58 7.52 -26.75 2.76
C PRO A 58 6.60 -27.38 3.82
N GLY A 59 5.31 -27.49 3.50
CA GLY A 59 4.31 -28.10 4.38
C GLY A 59 3.84 -27.22 5.55
N VAL A 60 4.23 -25.94 5.60
CA VAL A 60 3.79 -24.98 6.62
C VAL A 60 2.79 -24.00 6.01
N GLU A 61 1.57 -23.95 6.56
CA GLU A 61 0.59 -22.92 6.21
C GLU A 61 0.87 -21.63 6.98
N THR A 62 0.92 -20.51 6.27
CA THR A 62 1.18 -19.20 6.87
C THR A 62 -0.08 -18.60 7.46
N LEU A 63 -0.02 -18.11 8.70
CA LEU A 63 -1.13 -17.41 9.32
C LEU A 63 -1.30 -16.00 8.73
N ASN A 64 -2.53 -15.63 8.38
CA ASN A 64 -2.89 -14.27 7.97
C ASN A 64 -3.56 -13.52 9.14
N VAL A 65 -2.75 -12.94 10.03
CA VAL A 65 -3.21 -12.24 11.23
C VAL A 65 -2.85 -10.76 11.14
N VAL A 66 -3.78 -9.90 11.56
CA VAL A 66 -3.61 -8.44 11.56
C VAL A 66 -4.02 -7.85 12.90
N LEU A 67 -3.28 -6.83 13.34
CA LEU A 67 -3.69 -5.93 14.42
C LEU A 67 -3.84 -4.54 13.82
N LYS A 68 -4.97 -3.88 14.09
CA LYS A 68 -5.28 -2.57 13.52
C LYS A 68 -5.85 -1.65 14.60
N LEU A 69 -5.54 -0.36 14.48
CA LEU A 69 -6.15 0.68 15.31
C LEU A 69 -7.64 0.80 14.93
N THR A 70 -8.52 0.76 15.93
CA THR A 70 -9.97 0.93 15.74
C THR A 70 -10.50 2.22 16.33
N GLU A 71 -9.79 2.81 17.29
CA GLU A 71 -10.21 4.02 18.00
C GLU A 71 -9.00 4.88 18.39
N CYS A 72 -9.19 6.21 18.43
CA CYS A 72 -8.27 7.15 19.03
C CYS A 72 -9.08 8.23 19.78
N GLN A 73 -8.76 8.49 21.05
CA GLN A 73 -9.46 9.47 21.90
C GLN A 73 -11.00 9.25 21.95
N GLY A 74 -11.45 8.00 22.06
CA GLY A 74 -12.89 7.68 22.12
C GLY A 74 -13.63 7.82 20.78
N ARG A 75 -12.91 8.03 19.66
CA ARG A 75 -13.49 8.23 18.33
C ARG A 75 -13.03 7.18 17.33
N PRO A 76 -13.90 6.75 16.40
CA PRO A 76 -13.54 5.76 15.39
C PRO A 76 -12.42 6.27 14.49
N VAL A 77 -11.58 5.34 14.03
CA VAL A 77 -10.63 5.57 12.93
C VAL A 77 -10.91 4.57 11.82
N ALA A 78 -10.50 4.91 10.59
CA ALA A 78 -10.71 4.06 9.43
C ALA A 78 -9.47 4.05 8.53
N LYS A 79 -9.28 2.93 7.84
CA LYS A 79 -8.36 2.82 6.70
C LYS A 79 -9.16 2.59 5.43
N ILE A 80 -9.04 3.49 4.47
CA ILE A 80 -9.51 3.31 3.08
C ILE A 80 -8.27 2.96 2.23
N SER A 81 -8.37 1.90 1.43
CA SER A 81 -7.28 1.42 0.57
C SER A 81 -7.69 1.58 -0.89
N ASP A 82 -6.70 1.68 -1.79
CA ASP A 82 -6.93 1.61 -3.24
C ASP A 82 -7.45 0.23 -3.71
N GLU A 83 -7.42 -0.78 -2.83
CA GLU A 83 -7.94 -2.11 -3.09
C GLU A 83 -9.34 -2.27 -2.47
N PRO A 84 -10.36 -2.58 -3.30
CA PRO A 84 -11.70 -2.88 -2.82
C PRO A 84 -11.69 -4.01 -1.78
N GLY A 85 -12.44 -3.87 -0.70
CA GLY A 85 -12.55 -4.91 0.34
C GLY A 85 -11.47 -4.89 1.44
N LYS A 86 -10.44 -4.04 1.35
CA LYS A 86 -9.48 -3.78 2.46
C LYS A 86 -9.92 -2.64 3.39
N ILE A 87 -11.19 -2.25 3.34
CA ILE A 87 -11.76 -1.22 4.22
C ILE A 87 -11.91 -1.79 5.62
N MET A 88 -11.43 -1.04 6.62
CA MET A 88 -11.57 -1.39 8.03
C MET A 88 -12.13 -0.20 8.78
N CYS A 89 -13.41 -0.24 9.06
CA CYS A 89 -14.08 0.59 10.05
C CYS A 89 -15.27 -0.20 10.59
N ARG A 90 -15.56 -0.07 11.88
CA ARG A 90 -16.75 -0.68 12.50
C ARG A 90 -17.96 0.26 12.51
N ASP A 91 -17.76 1.49 12.06
CA ASP A 91 -18.73 2.58 12.06
C ASP A 91 -18.92 3.03 10.60
N GLU A 92 -20.04 2.63 10.01
CA GLU A 92 -20.35 2.93 8.61
C GLU A 92 -20.63 4.43 8.41
N ASP A 93 -21.26 5.09 9.37
CA ASP A 93 -21.53 6.53 9.32
C ASP A 93 -20.22 7.33 9.28
N TYR A 94 -19.24 6.94 10.10
CA TYR A 94 -17.91 7.55 10.07
C TYR A 94 -17.18 7.28 8.75
N LEU A 95 -17.31 6.09 8.19
CA LEU A 95 -16.70 5.75 6.90
C LEU A 95 -17.27 6.62 5.77
N ASP A 96 -18.57 6.87 5.75
CA ASP A 96 -19.23 7.69 4.74
C ASP A 96 -18.90 9.19 4.90
N GLN A 97 -18.78 9.67 6.13
CA GLN A 97 -18.24 10.99 6.41
C GLN A 97 -16.81 11.13 5.87
N LEU A 98 -15.96 10.13 6.09
CA LEU A 98 -14.57 10.14 5.61
C LEU A 98 -14.51 10.11 4.07
N ARG A 99 -15.31 9.28 3.41
CA ARG A 99 -15.42 9.26 1.94
C ARG A 99 -15.85 10.61 1.39
N THR A 100 -16.86 11.23 2.00
CA THR A 100 -17.36 12.55 1.61
C THR A 100 -16.28 13.62 1.76
N ALA A 101 -15.57 13.63 2.90
CA ALA A 101 -14.51 14.60 3.18
C ALA A 101 -13.37 14.53 2.16
N PHE A 102 -12.98 13.33 1.73
CA PHE A 102 -11.90 13.12 0.75
C PHE A 102 -12.39 12.97 -0.70
N LYS A 103 -13.69 13.15 -0.95
CA LYS A 103 -14.33 13.02 -2.28
C LYS A 103 -14.02 11.67 -2.95
N ILE A 104 -14.03 10.60 -2.16
CA ILE A 104 -13.82 9.22 -2.63
C ILE A 104 -15.17 8.67 -3.08
N ALA A 105 -15.22 8.08 -4.27
CA ALA A 105 -16.44 7.41 -4.76
C ALA A 105 -16.82 6.24 -3.85
N ASN A 106 -18.13 5.97 -3.74
CA ASN A 106 -18.68 4.86 -2.96
C ASN A 106 -18.20 3.49 -3.47
#